data_AF-A0A0M4LHK5-F1
#
_entry.id   AF-A0A0M4LHK5-F1
#
_cell.length_a   1.000
_cell.length_b   1.000
_cell.length_c   1.000
_cell.angle_alpha   90.00
_cell.angle_beta   90.00
_cell.angle_gamma   90.00
#
_symmetry.space_group_name_H-M   'P 1'
#
loop_
_entity.id
_entity.type
_entity.pdbx_description
1 polymer ?
#
loop_
_entity_poly.entity_id
_entity_poly.type
_entity_poly.pdbx_seq_one_letter_code
_entity_poly.pdbx_strand_id
1 'polypeptide(L)'
;MRQNAERCTAALSAAVSNYVDIFEHVEGQIIHAHQKDQERKRNCVMMPSKKLQTFLSLPKKQMKKSLSETSELEKELGNYTCALHARLSPNEHTAIKNSDYVKLSESIGTSVKQAKKIATTVKLIRNVQKQVKKPEINPSKEFTMAALF
;
A
#
# COMPACT_ATOMS: atom_id res chain seq x y z
N MET A 1 22.35 57.69 7.56
CA MET A 1 23.07 56.43 7.86
C MET A 1 22.39 55.60 8.95
N ARG A 2 22.07 56.16 10.13
CA ARG A 2 21.54 55.39 11.27
C ARG A 2 20.20 54.65 11.01
N GLN A 3 19.19 55.31 10.45
CA GLN A 3 17.91 54.66 10.09
C GLN A 3 18.06 53.51 9.08
N ASN A 4 18.99 53.62 8.13
CA ASN A 4 19.26 52.52 7.19
C ASN A 4 19.90 51.33 7.89
N ALA A 5 20.81 51.57 8.84
CA ALA A 5 21.39 50.51 9.66
C ALA A 5 20.32 49.80 10.50
N GLU A 6 19.43 50.55 11.16
CA GLU A 6 18.32 50.01 11.96
C GLU A 6 17.36 49.15 11.11
N ARG A 7 17.03 49.60 9.89
CA ARG A 7 16.22 48.81 8.95
C ARG A 7 16.95 47.54 8.46
N CYS A 8 18.24 47.64 8.16
CA CYS A 8 19.04 46.48 7.74
C CYS A 8 19.17 45.46 8.87
N THR A 9 19.34 45.90 10.12
CA THR A 9 19.39 45.01 11.29
C THR A 9 18.07 44.31 11.54
N ALA A 10 16.94 45.03 11.41
CA ALA A 10 15.62 44.43 11.55
C ALA A 10 15.34 43.40 10.43
N ALA A 11 15.68 43.73 9.18
CA ALA A 11 15.55 42.82 8.05
C ALA A 11 16.43 41.57 8.20
N LEU A 12 17.68 41.74 8.66
CA LEU A 12 18.58 40.62 8.94
C LEU A 12 18.05 39.74 10.07
N SER A 13 17.57 40.34 11.16
CA SER A 13 16.97 39.59 12.27
C SER A 13 15.78 38.76 11.79
N ALA A 14 14.89 39.34 10.98
CA ALA A 14 13.74 38.63 10.44
C ALA A 14 14.17 37.49 9.50
N ALA A 15 15.20 37.71 8.67
CA ALA A 15 15.73 36.68 7.78
C ALA A 15 16.35 35.50 8.56
N VAL A 16 17.05 35.77 9.65
CA VAL A 16 17.60 34.72 10.53
C VAL A 16 16.49 33.95 11.23
N SER A 17 15.48 34.64 11.77
CA SER A 17 14.30 33.98 12.37
C SER A 17 13.59 33.06 11.36
N ASN A 18 13.31 33.57 10.15
CA ASN A 18 12.71 32.77 9.09
C ASN A 18 13.58 31.57 8.70
N TYR A 19 14.90 31.73 8.67
CA TYR A 19 15.81 30.61 8.41
C TYR A 19 15.70 29.53 9.49
N VAL A 20 15.68 29.92 10.77
CA VAL A 20 15.52 28.99 11.89
C VAL A 20 14.17 28.27 11.79
N ASP A 21 13.08 28.99 11.55
CA ASP A 21 11.75 28.40 11.42
C ASP A 21 11.68 27.38 10.27
N ILE A 22 12.26 27.72 9.11
CA ILE A 22 12.34 26.81 7.96
C ILE A 22 13.19 25.59 8.30
N PHE A 23 14.35 25.80 8.94
CA PHE A 23 15.25 24.73 9.32
C PHE A 23 14.58 23.74 10.27
N GLU A 24 13.98 24.22 11.36
CA GLU A 24 13.26 23.39 12.33
C GLU A 24 12.10 22.64 11.67
N HIS A 25 11.38 23.30 10.76
CA HIS A 25 10.29 22.66 10.04
C HIS A 25 10.78 21.53 9.12
N VAL A 26 11.88 21.75 8.38
CA VAL A 26 12.46 20.74 7.49
C VAL A 26 13.06 19.59 8.29
N GLU A 27 13.77 19.88 9.38
CA GLU A 27 14.31 18.88 10.30
C GLU A 27 13.19 18.00 10.86
N GLY A 28 12.11 18.61 11.36
CA GLY A 28 10.94 17.90 11.85
C GLY A 28 10.31 17.00 10.79
N GLN A 29 10.20 17.46 9.54
CA GLN A 29 9.69 16.65 8.43
C GLN A 29 10.59 15.44 8.13
N ILE A 30 11.91 15.62 8.13
CA ILE A 30 12.87 14.54 7.89
C ILE A 30 12.75 13.48 8.99
N ILE A 31 12.73 13.91 10.25
CA ILE A 31 12.59 13.01 11.41
C ILE A 31 11.29 12.22 11.33
N HIS A 32 10.16 12.91 11.11
CA HIS A 32 8.85 12.28 11.02
C HIS A 32 8.77 11.30 9.84
N ALA A 33 9.26 11.68 8.66
CA ALA A 33 9.29 10.80 7.49
C ALA A 33 10.14 9.56 7.76
N HIS A 34 11.28 9.71 8.43
CA HIS A 34 12.15 8.60 8.82
C HIS A 34 11.44 7.67 9.81
N GLN A 35 10.84 8.21 10.88
CA GLN A 35 10.10 7.43 11.87
C GLN A 35 8.98 6.62 11.24
N LYS A 36 8.16 7.26 10.39
CA LYS A 36 7.09 6.59 9.66
C LYS A 36 7.61 5.45 8.77
N ASP A 37 8.75 5.65 8.11
CA ASP A 37 9.36 4.59 7.29
C ASP A 37 9.90 3.42 8.15
N GLN A 38 10.44 3.72 9.34
CA GLN A 38 10.86 2.70 10.29
C GLN A 38 9.67 1.90 10.84
N GLU A 39 8.59 2.56 11.24
CA GLU A 39 7.35 1.91 11.68
C GLU A 39 6.77 1.01 10.59
N ARG A 40 6.69 1.51 9.35
CA ARG A 40 6.28 0.73 8.18
C ARG A 40 7.15 -0.52 8.01
N LYS A 41 8.47 -0.39 8.14
CA LYS A 41 9.42 -1.49 7.98
C LYS A 41 9.35 -2.52 9.12
N ARG A 42 8.97 -2.09 10.33
CA ARG A 42 8.74 -2.96 11.51
C ARG A 42 7.53 -3.88 11.36
N ASN A 43 6.58 -3.53 10.48
CA ASN A 43 5.41 -4.37 10.23
C ASN A 43 5.85 -5.74 9.68
N CYS A 44 5.78 -6.76 10.52
CA CYS A 44 6.07 -8.12 10.12
C CYS A 44 4.91 -8.65 9.27
N VAL A 45 5.22 -9.19 8.10
CA VAL A 45 4.26 -9.90 7.27
C VAL A 45 4.36 -11.38 7.64
N MET A 46 3.43 -11.84 8.48
CA MET A 46 3.38 -13.25 8.87
C MET A 46 3.21 -14.16 7.64
N MET A 47 3.85 -15.32 7.65
CA MET A 47 3.68 -16.28 6.57
C MET A 47 2.22 -16.76 6.52
N PRO A 48 1.61 -16.81 5.32
CA PRO A 48 0.24 -17.28 5.17
C PRO A 48 0.13 -18.76 5.56
N SER A 49 -1.01 -19.17 6.09
CA SER A 49 -1.28 -20.56 6.45
C SER A 49 -1.14 -21.48 5.23
N LYS A 50 -0.90 -22.78 5.46
CA LYS A 50 -0.87 -23.78 4.37
C LYS A 50 -2.17 -23.76 3.56
N LYS A 51 -3.32 -23.55 4.22
CA LYS A 51 -4.63 -23.43 3.55
C LYS A 51 -4.66 -22.23 2.60
N LEU A 52 -4.20 -21.06 3.06
CA LEU A 52 -4.13 -19.86 2.23
C LEU A 52 -3.11 -20.00 1.09
N GLN A 53 -1.98 -20.67 1.31
CA GLN A 53 -0.99 -20.95 0.25
C GLN A 53 -1.55 -21.87 -0.84
N THR A 54 -2.20 -22.97 -0.45
CA THR A 54 -2.88 -23.87 -1.39
C THR A 54 -3.96 -23.11 -2.14
N PHE A 55 -4.77 -22.32 -1.44
CA PHE A 55 -5.81 -21.49 -2.03
C PHE A 55 -5.25 -20.52 -3.10
N LEU A 56 -4.16 -19.81 -2.79
CA LEU A 56 -3.50 -18.91 -3.73
C LEU A 56 -2.93 -19.65 -4.96
N SER A 57 -2.67 -20.95 -4.84
CA SER A 57 -2.19 -21.80 -5.94
C SER A 57 -3.34 -22.34 -6.82
N LEU A 58 -4.60 -22.19 -6.41
CA LEU A 58 -5.75 -22.71 -7.16
C LEU A 58 -6.08 -21.87 -8.41
N PRO A 59 -6.66 -22.49 -9.46
CA PRO A 59 -7.25 -21.76 -10.58
C PRO A 59 -8.39 -20.84 -10.14
N LYS A 60 -8.53 -19.67 -10.80
CA LYS A 60 -9.51 -18.61 -10.48
C LYS A 60 -10.95 -19.10 -10.25
N LYS A 61 -11.42 -20.09 -11.03
CA LYS A 61 -12.78 -20.66 -10.90
C LYS A 61 -12.97 -21.39 -9.56
N GLN A 62 -11.93 -22.08 -9.08
CA GLN A 62 -11.97 -22.81 -7.82
C GLN A 62 -11.78 -21.87 -6.62
N MET A 63 -10.99 -20.80 -6.78
CA MET A 63 -10.81 -19.78 -5.74
C MET A 63 -12.13 -19.11 -5.31
N LYS A 64 -13.00 -18.74 -6.26
CA LYS A 64 -14.28 -18.12 -5.92
C LYS A 64 -15.16 -19.04 -5.06
N LYS A 65 -15.23 -20.31 -5.42
CA LYS A 65 -16.07 -21.31 -4.73
C LYS A 65 -15.58 -21.55 -3.30
N SER A 66 -14.26 -21.73 -3.11
CA SER A 66 -13.68 -21.96 -1.78
C SER A 66 -13.76 -20.75 -0.85
N LEU A 67 -13.80 -19.53 -1.38
CA LEU A 67 -13.86 -18.31 -0.55
C LEU A 67 -15.28 -18.05 -0.01
N SER A 68 -16.32 -18.46 -0.76
CA SER A 68 -17.71 -18.45 -0.29
C SER A 68 -17.99 -19.49 0.80
N GLU A 69 -17.15 -20.55 0.89
CA GLU A 69 -17.35 -21.68 1.80
C GLU A 69 -16.64 -21.49 3.16
N THR A 70 -15.72 -20.53 3.32
CA THR A 70 -14.91 -20.42 4.55
C THR A 70 -14.60 -18.97 4.98
N SER A 71 -15.37 -18.47 5.96
CA SER A 71 -15.19 -17.13 6.56
C SER A 71 -13.79 -16.90 7.15
N GLU A 72 -13.16 -17.92 7.73
CA GLU A 72 -11.80 -17.81 8.29
C GLU A 72 -10.75 -17.51 7.21
N LEU A 73 -10.89 -18.12 6.02
CA LEU A 73 -9.94 -17.98 4.93
C LEU A 73 -10.05 -16.58 4.28
N GLU A 74 -11.26 -16.04 4.21
CA GLU A 74 -11.48 -14.65 3.81
C GLU A 74 -10.84 -13.66 4.80
N LYS A 75 -11.04 -13.88 6.10
CA LYS A 75 -10.43 -13.05 7.15
C LYS A 75 -8.91 -13.11 7.11
N GLU A 76 -8.34 -14.30 6.93
CA GLU A 76 -6.90 -14.49 6.80
C GLU A 76 -6.35 -13.75 5.57
N LEU A 77 -7.01 -13.90 4.42
CA LEU A 77 -6.65 -13.19 3.18
C LEU A 77 -6.71 -11.66 3.36
N GLY A 78 -7.74 -11.16 4.05
CA GLY A 78 -7.89 -9.74 4.39
C GLY A 78 -6.71 -9.23 5.23
N ASN A 79 -6.43 -9.92 6.34
CA ASN A 79 -5.32 -9.57 7.24
C ASN A 79 -3.96 -9.62 6.53
N TYR A 80 -3.72 -10.67 5.74
CA TYR A 80 -2.48 -10.82 4.98
C TYR A 80 -2.31 -9.69 3.95
N THR A 81 -3.40 -9.27 3.30
CA THR A 81 -3.36 -8.15 2.36
C THR A 81 -3.08 -6.82 3.05
N CYS A 82 -3.72 -6.58 4.20
CA CYS A 82 -3.45 -5.39 5.01
C CYS A 82 -1.99 -5.34 5.46
N ALA A 83 -1.43 -6.46 5.92
CA ALA A 83 -0.02 -6.55 6.31
C ALA A 83 0.92 -6.27 5.13
N LEU A 84 0.66 -6.82 3.95
CA LEU A 84 1.45 -6.54 2.75
C LEU A 84 1.38 -5.07 2.33
N HIS A 85 0.19 -4.47 2.37
CA HIS A 85 0.01 -3.06 2.02
C HIS A 85 0.65 -2.13 3.05
N ALA A 86 0.57 -2.47 4.33
CA ALA A 86 1.21 -1.71 5.41
C ALA A 86 2.74 -1.85 5.39
N ARG A 87 3.29 -2.93 4.82
CA ARG A 87 4.74 -3.12 4.73
C ARG A 87 5.35 -2.50 3.49
N LEU A 88 4.63 -2.42 2.37
CA LEU A 88 5.16 -1.89 1.12
C LEU A 88 5.10 -0.37 1.06
N SER A 89 6.14 0.26 0.53
CA SER A 89 6.19 1.71 0.30
C SER A 89 5.40 2.10 -0.95
N PRO A 90 5.02 3.38 -1.10
CA PRO A 90 4.41 3.87 -2.35
C PRO A 90 5.30 3.61 -3.58
N ASN A 91 6.62 3.73 -3.42
CA ASN A 91 7.59 3.47 -4.48
C ASN A 91 7.64 1.98 -4.86
N GLU A 92 7.59 1.08 -3.85
CA GLU A 92 7.54 -0.37 -4.07
C GLU A 92 6.23 -0.78 -4.76
N HIS A 93 5.09 -0.20 -4.36
CA HIS A 93 3.83 -0.41 -5.05
C HIS A 93 3.86 0.04 -6.52
N THR A 94 4.52 1.16 -6.80
CA THR A 94 4.71 1.69 -8.15
C THR A 94 5.63 0.78 -8.97
N ALA A 95 6.73 0.30 -8.38
CA ALA A 95 7.63 -0.66 -9.02
C ALA A 95 6.91 -1.97 -9.36
N ILE A 96 6.07 -2.50 -8.46
CA ILE A 96 5.23 -3.68 -8.73
C ILE A 96 4.26 -3.42 -9.90
N LYS A 97 3.63 -2.24 -9.95
CA LYS A 97 2.70 -1.86 -11.03
C LYS A 97 3.42 -1.80 -12.38
N ASN A 98 4.60 -1.19 -12.41
CA ASN A 98 5.41 -1.02 -13.63
C ASN A 98 6.23 -2.28 -13.99
N SER A 99 6.20 -3.31 -13.14
CA SER A 99 7.02 -4.52 -13.27
C SER A 99 8.52 -4.24 -13.27
N ASP A 100 8.93 -3.17 -12.59
CA ASP A 100 10.32 -2.79 -12.38
C ASP A 100 10.89 -3.59 -11.19
N TYR A 101 11.34 -4.81 -11.48
CA TYR A 101 11.84 -5.73 -10.47
C TYR A 101 13.22 -5.35 -9.93
N VAL A 102 14.00 -4.59 -10.70
CA VAL A 102 15.32 -4.11 -10.27
C VAL A 102 15.14 -3.09 -9.16
N LYS A 103 14.35 -2.04 -9.43
CA LYS A 103 14.03 -1.02 -8.43
C LYS A 103 13.34 -1.58 -7.19
N LEU A 104 12.45 -2.57 -7.37
CA LEU A 104 11.81 -3.26 -6.25
C LEU A 104 12.84 -4.02 -5.40
N SER A 105 13.80 -4.70 -6.04
CA SER A 105 14.83 -5.48 -5.35
C SER A 105 15.79 -4.60 -4.56
N GLU A 106 16.18 -3.45 -5.11
CA GLU A 106 17.00 -2.45 -4.43
C GLU A 106 16.27 -1.84 -3.23
N SER A 107 15.00 -1.44 -3.40
CA SER A 107 14.21 -0.84 -2.31
C SER A 107 13.98 -1.80 -1.14
N ILE A 108 13.74 -3.08 -1.44
CA ILE A 108 13.48 -4.10 -0.41
C ILE A 108 14.79 -4.65 0.18
N GLY A 109 15.91 -4.55 -0.52
CA GLY A 109 17.18 -5.16 -0.13
C GLY A 109 17.20 -6.68 -0.37
N THR A 110 16.71 -7.12 -1.53
CA THR A 110 16.58 -8.55 -1.87
C THR A 110 17.07 -8.81 -3.30
N SER A 111 17.16 -10.07 -3.72
CA SER A 111 17.50 -10.41 -5.11
C SER A 111 16.35 -10.08 -6.07
N VAL A 112 16.66 -9.75 -7.34
CA VAL A 112 15.64 -9.56 -8.40
C VAL A 112 14.70 -10.76 -8.50
N LYS A 113 15.22 -11.98 -8.33
CA LYS A 113 14.42 -13.21 -8.32
C LYS A 113 13.40 -13.24 -7.19
N GLN A 114 13.81 -12.84 -5.98
CA GLN A 114 12.91 -12.74 -4.81
C GLN A 114 11.92 -11.59 -4.98
N ALA A 115 12.35 -10.43 -5.47
CA ALA A 115 11.49 -9.30 -5.77
C ALA A 115 10.38 -9.67 -6.77
N LYS A 116 10.72 -10.46 -7.81
CA LYS A 116 9.74 -10.99 -8.78
C LYS A 116 8.70 -11.88 -8.09
N LYS A 117 9.12 -12.78 -7.19
CA LYS A 117 8.21 -13.62 -6.40
C LYS A 117 7.25 -12.77 -5.54
N ILE A 118 7.78 -11.77 -4.84
CA ILE A 118 6.98 -10.84 -4.03
C ILE A 118 5.94 -10.13 -4.91
N ALA A 119 6.38 -9.56 -6.03
CA ALA A 119 5.51 -8.86 -6.97
C ALA A 119 4.40 -9.77 -7.53
N THR A 120 4.71 -11.04 -7.85
CA THR A 120 3.71 -12.00 -8.31
C THR A 120 2.68 -12.31 -7.23
N THR A 121 3.11 -12.51 -5.99
CA THR A 121 2.22 -12.77 -4.85
C THR A 121 1.30 -11.59 -4.59
N VAL A 122 1.83 -10.36 -4.57
CA VAL A 122 1.04 -9.13 -4.38
C VAL A 122 0.00 -8.94 -5.49
N LYS A 123 0.39 -9.16 -6.76
CA LYS A 123 -0.53 -9.08 -7.91
C LYS A 123 -1.65 -10.12 -7.82
N LEU A 124 -1.30 -11.36 -7.45
CA LEU A 124 -2.25 -12.45 -7.28
C LEU A 124 -3.30 -12.12 -6.22
N ILE A 125 -2.87 -11.71 -5.03
CA ILE A 125 -3.76 -11.36 -3.91
C ILE A 125 -4.68 -10.20 -4.28
N ARG A 126 -4.14 -9.15 -4.90
CA ARG A 126 -4.95 -8.01 -5.38
C ARG A 126 -6.01 -8.46 -6.39
N ASN A 127 -5.69 -9.41 -7.26
CA ASN A 127 -6.63 -9.96 -8.22
C ASN A 127 -7.72 -10.81 -7.55
N VAL A 128 -7.38 -11.57 -6.50
CA VAL A 128 -8.38 -12.31 -5.71
C VAL A 128 -9.32 -11.32 -5.03
N GLN A 129 -8.80 -10.33 -4.31
CA GLN A 129 -9.65 -9.32 -3.65
C GLN A 129 -10.59 -8.60 -4.61
N LYS A 130 -10.12 -8.23 -5.81
CA LYS A 130 -10.96 -7.62 -6.84
C LYS A 130 -12.08 -8.55 -7.33
N GLN A 131 -11.86 -9.85 -7.31
CA GLN A 131 -12.87 -10.84 -7.73
C GLN A 131 -13.90 -11.11 -6.63
N VAL A 132 -13.49 -11.04 -5.36
CA VAL A 132 -14.38 -11.17 -4.19
C VAL A 132 -15.26 -9.93 -4.02
N LYS A 133 -14.70 -8.74 -4.22
CA LYS A 133 -15.44 -7.46 -4.06
C LYS A 133 -16.37 -7.12 -5.23
N LYS A 134 -16.35 -7.85 -6.34
CA LYS A 134 -17.31 -7.62 -7.43
C LYS A 134 -18.61 -8.32 -7.05
N PRO A 135 -19.70 -7.58 -6.73
CA PRO A 135 -21.01 -8.21 -6.68
C PRO A 135 -21.29 -8.76 -8.07
N GLU A 136 -21.72 -10.02 -8.15
CA GLU A 136 -22.43 -10.50 -9.33
C GLU A 136 -23.75 -9.75 -9.38
N ILE A 137 -23.75 -8.58 -10.05
CA ILE A 137 -24.98 -7.99 -10.54
C ILE A 137 -25.46 -8.98 -11.61
N ASN A 138 -26.39 -9.85 -11.22
CA ASN A 138 -27.19 -10.63 -12.16
C ASN A 138 -28.31 -9.71 -12.66
N PRO A 139 -28.26 -9.15 -13.88
CA PRO A 139 -29.37 -8.37 -14.43
C PRO A 139 -30.57 -9.23 -14.85
N SER A 140 -30.68 -10.50 -14.43
CA SER A 140 -31.66 -11.44 -14.98
C SER A 140 -32.73 -11.92 -14.00
N LYS A 141 -33.10 -11.12 -12.98
CA LYS A 141 -34.28 -11.41 -12.13
C LYS A 141 -35.26 -10.26 -11.95
N GLU A 142 -35.18 -9.19 -12.74
CA GLU A 142 -36.15 -8.08 -12.66
C GLU A 142 -37.22 -8.04 -13.75
N PHE A 143 -37.33 -9.05 -14.62
CA PHE A 143 -38.38 -9.07 -15.65
C PHE A 143 -39.24 -10.35 -15.59
N THR A 144 -39.99 -10.51 -14.51
CA THR A 144 -41.29 -11.23 -14.54
C THR A 144 -42.25 -10.62 -13.53
N MET A 145 -42.66 -9.37 -13.76
CA MET A 145 -44.00 -8.89 -13.41
C MET A 145 -44.54 -8.12 -14.62
N ALA A 146 -44.59 -8.80 -15.76
CA ALA A 146 -45.50 -8.43 -16.83
C ALA A 146 -46.84 -9.12 -16.56
N ALA A 147 -47.91 -8.32 -16.58
CA ALA A 147 -49.26 -8.69 -16.95
C ALA A 147 -49.94 -9.82 -16.16
N LEU A 148 -50.86 -9.45 -15.27
CA LEU A 148 -52.14 -10.16 -15.06
C LEU A 148 -53.19 -9.13 -14.58
N PHE A 149 -54.11 -8.83 -15.51
CA PHE A 149 -55.47 -8.25 -15.41
C PHE A 149 -55.71 -6.97 -14.59
#